data_AF-A0AAU4UQS1-F1
#
_entry.id   AF-A0AAU4UQS1-F1
#
_cell.length_a   1.000
_cell.length_b   1.000
_cell.length_c   1.000
_cell.angle_alpha   90.00
_cell.angle_beta   90.00
_cell.angle_gamma   90.00
#
_symmetry.space_group_name_H-M   'P 1'
#
loop_
_entity.id
_entity.type
_entity.pdbx_description
1 polymer ?
#
loop_
_entity_poly.entity_id
_entity_poly.type
_entity_poly.pdbx_seq_one_letter_code
_entity_poly.pdbx_strand_id
1 'polypeptide(L)'
;MMADSRWAQALAALRAQHEAVRSAAERVEECWDVAGTGATSEDRGRRTTAVALSYACEADLLRSAAVLLRAHLADRSPSPRRSAATIWPRPLRAAWKEYALDQRGGTWRTIRGLDGLLEKVRAAAGDAPLLVEIVTQLEGLHASRHGHRNHGKLYEKYIPSPGAALLAGRPAPTLFGLPKGHWINLRFASGTGTRIQTDRMAEVRQMERDEQAVGERALAFADAVLEFLEHHHGPAAEGALRPQGAARWIGREDKLLPYRPPWPRKLRPEQAVTMVGLSLLGLALAAIPWTVAYKSRFLLDHPRLSVLSCGVVAVLAAAAAYHVVGRTLHLPGRAAVAPGVVAAVAAVIVWQVQGPVVEHFYPGDAYERYQRQYTDGCLAAGPYRIDAVQSHIKDEVLVVRPISGDPVLRLGPAREAGTDPLRPLDRTTRTVLEQYGC
;
A
#
# COMPACT_ATOMS: atom_id res chain seq x y z
N MET A 1 32.52 -40.80 -3.06
CA MET A 1 31.65 -39.86 -2.31
C MET A 1 30.34 -39.75 -3.08
N MET A 2 29.23 -40.29 -2.59
CA MET A 2 27.93 -40.08 -3.24
C MET A 2 27.51 -38.63 -3.00
N ALA A 3 27.36 -37.84 -4.06
CA ALA A 3 26.81 -36.50 -3.96
C ALA A 3 25.42 -36.57 -3.32
N ASP A 4 25.24 -35.91 -2.18
CA ASP A 4 23.94 -35.83 -1.53
C ASP A 4 23.01 -35.01 -2.45
N SER A 5 22.00 -35.67 -3.02
CA SER A 5 21.13 -35.10 -4.07
C SER A 5 20.49 -33.78 -3.64
N ARG A 6 20.28 -33.59 -2.33
CA ARG A 6 19.74 -32.34 -1.76
C ARG A 6 20.75 -31.20 -1.81
N TRP A 7 22.02 -31.47 -1.50
CA TRP A 7 23.09 -30.48 -1.60
C TRP A 7 23.36 -30.10 -3.05
N ALA A 8 23.42 -31.07 -3.96
CA ALA A 8 23.60 -30.81 -5.39
C ALA A 8 22.50 -29.88 -5.95
N GLN A 9 21.23 -30.11 -5.62
CA GLN A 9 20.12 -29.22 -5.99
C GLN A 9 20.22 -27.85 -5.32
N ALA A 10 20.69 -27.81 -4.07
CA ALA A 10 20.82 -26.57 -3.34
C ALA A 10 21.93 -25.66 -3.94
N LEU A 11 23.05 -26.24 -4.32
CA LEU A 11 24.14 -25.51 -4.96
C LEU A 11 23.73 -25.02 -6.35
N ALA A 12 23.01 -25.83 -7.12
CA ALA A 12 22.52 -25.45 -8.45
C ALA A 12 21.60 -24.22 -8.39
N ALA A 13 20.72 -24.17 -7.38
CA ALA A 13 19.84 -23.02 -7.22
C ALA A 13 20.55 -21.78 -6.64
N LEU A 14 21.65 -21.94 -5.90
CA LEU A 14 22.49 -20.79 -5.50
C LEU A 14 23.23 -20.22 -6.73
N ARG A 15 23.78 -21.08 -7.60
CA ARG A 15 24.34 -20.67 -8.90
C ARG A 15 23.32 -19.94 -9.78
N ALA A 16 22.07 -20.41 -9.82
CA ALA A 16 21.00 -19.73 -10.56
C ALA A 16 20.67 -18.33 -10.00
N GLN A 17 20.77 -18.12 -8.69
CA GLN A 17 20.61 -16.80 -8.09
C GLN A 17 21.79 -15.89 -8.37
N HIS A 18 23.00 -16.45 -8.43
CA HIS A 18 24.20 -15.73 -8.79
C HIS A 18 24.09 -15.15 -10.21
N GLU A 19 23.68 -15.98 -11.17
CA GLU A 19 23.42 -15.55 -12.54
C GLU A 19 22.31 -14.49 -12.62
N ALA A 20 21.26 -14.64 -11.81
CA ALA A 20 20.18 -13.65 -11.76
C ALA A 20 20.64 -12.27 -11.25
N VAL A 21 21.63 -12.20 -10.36
CA VAL A 21 22.21 -10.92 -9.92
C VAL A 21 23.00 -10.27 -11.04
N ARG A 22 23.82 -11.05 -11.78
CA ARG A 22 24.54 -10.54 -12.96
C ARG A 22 23.58 -10.01 -14.02
N SER A 23 22.57 -10.78 -14.39
CA SER A 23 21.54 -10.36 -15.35
C SER A 23 20.75 -9.13 -14.87
N ALA A 24 20.50 -8.99 -13.55
CA ALA A 24 19.86 -7.79 -13.02
C ALA A 24 20.78 -6.56 -13.08
N ALA A 25 22.09 -6.72 -12.89
CA ALA A 25 23.08 -5.65 -13.01
C ALA A 25 23.22 -5.18 -14.46
N GLU A 26 23.37 -6.11 -15.42
CA GLU A 26 23.35 -5.83 -16.86
C GLU A 26 22.07 -5.07 -17.25
N ARG A 27 20.92 -5.51 -16.72
CA ARG A 27 19.65 -4.85 -16.98
C ARG A 27 19.58 -3.42 -16.45
N VAL A 28 20.24 -3.13 -15.33
CA VAL A 28 20.36 -1.76 -14.81
C VAL A 28 21.21 -0.92 -15.77
N GLU A 29 22.36 -1.42 -16.22
CA GLU A 29 23.24 -0.75 -17.18
C GLU A 29 22.53 -0.46 -18.51
N GLU A 30 21.79 -1.43 -19.06
CA GLU A 30 20.95 -1.21 -20.25
C GLU A 30 19.96 -0.04 -20.06
N CYS A 31 19.34 0.05 -18.86
CA CYS A 31 18.44 1.15 -18.54
C CYS A 31 19.16 2.50 -18.37
N TRP A 32 20.47 2.49 -18.09
CA TRP A 32 21.29 3.70 -18.07
C TRP A 32 21.68 4.15 -19.48
N ASP A 33 22.06 3.22 -20.34
CA ASP A 33 22.50 3.50 -21.71
C ASP A 33 21.36 4.02 -22.59
N VAL A 34 20.16 3.43 -22.46
CA VAL A 34 18.96 3.86 -23.19
C VAL A 34 18.51 5.28 -22.78
N ALA A 35 18.86 5.73 -21.57
CA ALA A 35 18.32 6.98 -21.01
C ALA A 35 19.00 8.24 -21.57
N GLY A 36 20.26 8.18 -22.02
CA GLY A 36 20.99 9.32 -22.63
C GLY A 36 20.84 10.68 -21.92
N THR A 37 21.11 11.78 -22.63
CA THR A 37 20.88 13.16 -22.13
C THR A 37 19.40 13.59 -22.18
N GLY A 38 18.52 12.75 -22.74
CA GLY A 38 17.10 13.04 -22.97
C GLY A 38 16.12 12.19 -22.15
N ALA A 39 16.57 11.56 -21.06
CA ALA A 39 15.78 10.59 -20.30
C ALA A 39 14.40 11.11 -19.90
N THR A 40 13.34 10.43 -20.33
CA THR A 40 11.97 10.75 -19.94
C THR A 40 11.73 10.37 -18.48
N SER A 41 10.64 10.87 -17.89
CA SER A 41 10.21 10.46 -16.55
C SER A 41 9.87 8.97 -16.47
N GLU A 42 9.46 8.38 -17.59
CA GLU A 42 9.16 6.96 -17.71
C GLU A 42 10.44 6.12 -17.68
N ASP A 43 11.47 6.52 -18.43
CA ASP A 43 12.78 5.87 -18.42
C ASP A 43 13.39 5.87 -17.02
N ARG A 44 13.26 7.00 -16.30
CA ARG A 44 13.66 7.09 -14.89
C ARG A 44 12.85 6.14 -14.00
N GLY A 45 11.55 5.99 -14.26
CA GLY A 45 10.68 5.05 -13.57
C GLY A 45 11.11 3.59 -13.75
N ARG A 46 11.41 3.19 -15.00
CA ARG A 46 11.93 1.86 -15.32
C ARG A 46 13.27 1.61 -14.65
N ARG A 47 14.20 2.55 -14.78
CA ARG A 47 15.53 2.46 -14.16
C ARG A 47 15.46 2.29 -12.64
N THR A 48 14.66 3.10 -11.94
CA THR A 48 14.52 2.94 -10.47
C THR A 48 13.90 1.59 -10.08
N THR A 49 13.07 1.02 -10.95
CA THR A 49 12.48 -0.32 -10.73
C THR A 49 13.50 -1.42 -11.00
N ALA A 50 14.34 -1.29 -12.03
CA ALA A 50 15.44 -2.20 -12.31
C ALA A 50 16.46 -2.22 -11.15
N VAL A 51 16.84 -1.06 -10.61
CA VAL A 51 17.74 -0.98 -9.43
C VAL A 51 17.12 -1.67 -8.22
N ALA A 52 15.82 -1.43 -7.94
CA ALA A 52 15.13 -2.10 -6.84
C ALA A 52 15.06 -3.63 -7.01
N LEU A 53 14.94 -4.11 -8.25
CA LEU A 53 15.02 -5.53 -8.57
C LEU A 53 16.43 -6.08 -8.36
N SER A 54 17.48 -5.36 -8.78
CA SER A 54 18.87 -5.74 -8.53
C SER A 54 19.14 -5.94 -7.04
N TYR A 55 18.77 -4.97 -6.19
CA TYR A 55 18.90 -5.10 -4.74
C TYR A 55 18.03 -6.23 -4.15
N ALA A 56 16.89 -6.55 -4.76
CA ALA A 56 16.09 -7.70 -4.34
C ALA A 56 16.76 -9.03 -4.72
N CYS A 57 17.40 -9.12 -5.89
CA CYS A 57 18.16 -10.28 -6.33
C CYS A 57 19.42 -10.49 -5.47
N GLU A 58 20.18 -9.43 -5.18
CA GLU A 58 21.33 -9.47 -4.26
C GLU A 58 20.92 -9.96 -2.87
N ALA A 59 19.80 -9.44 -2.35
CA ALA A 59 19.25 -9.89 -1.07
C ALA A 59 18.90 -11.39 -1.10
N ASP A 60 18.37 -11.91 -2.21
CA ASP A 60 18.02 -13.33 -2.37
C ASP A 60 19.26 -14.22 -2.44
N LEU A 61 20.30 -13.75 -3.15
CA LEU A 61 21.60 -14.40 -3.22
C LEU A 61 22.23 -14.50 -1.82
N LEU A 62 22.36 -13.37 -1.12
CA LEU A 62 22.94 -13.30 0.23
C LEU A 62 22.19 -14.18 1.23
N ARG A 63 20.83 -14.15 1.23
CA ARG A 63 20.05 -15.02 2.11
C ARG A 63 20.27 -16.49 1.82
N SER A 64 20.35 -16.86 0.54
CA SER A 64 20.47 -18.25 0.13
C SER A 64 21.85 -18.80 0.46
N ALA A 65 22.92 -18.06 0.14
CA ALA A 65 24.28 -18.39 0.56
C ALA A 65 24.37 -18.52 2.09
N ALA A 66 23.83 -17.56 2.83
CA ALA A 66 23.86 -17.59 4.29
C ALA A 66 23.04 -18.72 4.92
N VAL A 67 21.92 -19.14 4.30
CA VAL A 67 21.13 -20.28 4.77
C VAL A 67 21.89 -21.59 4.54
N LEU A 68 22.52 -21.76 3.38
CA LEU A 68 23.29 -22.97 3.08
C LEU A 68 24.54 -23.06 3.95
N LEU A 69 25.28 -21.97 4.12
CA LEU A 69 26.43 -21.92 5.00
C LEU A 69 26.04 -22.26 6.45
N ARG A 70 24.94 -21.71 6.96
CA ARG A 70 24.44 -22.05 8.31
C ARG A 70 24.01 -23.51 8.43
N ALA A 71 23.42 -24.09 7.38
CA ALA A 71 23.04 -25.49 7.40
C ALA A 71 24.27 -26.39 7.49
N HIS A 72 25.31 -26.09 6.70
CA HIS A 72 26.58 -26.82 6.77
C HIS A 72 27.26 -26.68 8.13
N LEU A 73 27.42 -25.46 8.65
CA LEU A 73 28.05 -25.22 9.96
C LEU A 73 27.28 -25.83 11.15
N ALA A 74 26.03 -26.23 10.95
CA ALA A 74 25.21 -26.89 11.96
C ALA A 74 25.06 -28.40 11.70
N ASP A 75 25.78 -28.97 10.74
CA ASP A 75 25.66 -30.35 10.27
C ASP A 75 24.22 -30.77 9.91
N ARG A 76 23.50 -29.86 9.23
CA ARG A 76 22.10 -30.07 8.81
C ARG A 76 21.98 -30.15 7.29
N SER A 77 21.01 -30.94 6.82
CA SER A 77 20.62 -30.95 5.41
C SER A 77 20.01 -29.59 5.01
N PRO A 78 20.23 -29.12 3.76
CA PRO A 78 19.71 -27.85 3.30
C PRO A 78 18.18 -27.87 3.21
N SER A 79 17.55 -26.75 3.55
CA SER A 79 16.09 -26.59 3.43
C SER A 79 15.67 -26.49 1.96
N PRO A 80 14.61 -27.19 1.53
CA PRO A 80 14.05 -27.03 0.19
C PRO A 80 13.30 -25.70 0.03
N ARG A 81 12.80 -25.11 1.12
CA ARG A 81 12.15 -23.80 1.11
C ARG A 81 13.20 -22.71 1.24
N ARG A 82 13.35 -21.92 0.18
CA ARG A 82 14.26 -20.77 0.13
C ARG A 82 13.57 -19.48 0.51
N SER A 83 14.33 -18.60 1.16
CA SER A 83 13.89 -17.23 1.46
C SER A 83 14.07 -16.36 0.22
N ALA A 84 13.09 -16.39 -0.67
CA ALA A 84 13.01 -15.43 -1.78
C ALA A 84 12.38 -14.11 -1.30
N ALA A 85 12.90 -12.98 -1.77
CA ALA A 85 12.41 -11.65 -1.50
C ALA A 85 11.01 -11.59 -2.08
N THR A 86 10.05 -11.50 -1.17
CA THR A 86 8.66 -11.45 -1.56
C THR A 86 8.37 -10.09 -2.16
N ILE A 87 8.12 -10.06 -3.46
CA ILE A 87 7.51 -8.89 -4.09
C ILE A 87 6.10 -8.76 -3.56
N TRP A 88 5.78 -7.59 -3.02
CA TRP A 88 4.49 -7.35 -2.40
C TRP A 88 3.33 -7.40 -3.42
N PRO A 89 2.09 -7.64 -2.97
CA PRO A 89 0.91 -7.58 -3.83
C PRO A 89 0.83 -6.27 -4.61
N ARG A 90 0.19 -6.29 -5.79
CA ARG A 90 0.04 -5.13 -6.70
C ARG A 90 -0.22 -3.78 -5.99
N PRO A 91 -1.14 -3.64 -5.03
CA PRO A 91 -1.40 -2.34 -4.39
C PRO A 91 -0.20 -1.79 -3.60
N LEU A 92 0.72 -2.65 -3.15
CA LEU A 92 1.83 -2.29 -2.28
C LEU A 92 3.19 -2.27 -3.00
N ARG A 93 3.24 -2.52 -4.31
CA ARG A 93 4.51 -2.61 -5.05
C ARG A 93 5.30 -1.30 -5.06
N ALA A 94 4.63 -0.15 -5.04
CA ALA A 94 5.32 1.14 -4.97
C ALA A 94 6.07 1.29 -3.64
N ALA A 95 5.40 0.96 -2.53
CA ALA A 95 6.02 0.93 -1.20
C ALA A 95 7.12 -0.15 -1.11
N TRP A 96 6.95 -1.31 -1.76
CA TRP A 96 8.00 -2.31 -1.87
C TRP A 96 9.24 -1.76 -2.61
N LYS A 97 9.05 -1.02 -3.71
CA LYS A 97 10.17 -0.40 -4.45
C LYS A 97 10.93 0.57 -3.57
N GLU A 98 10.22 1.47 -2.89
CA GLU A 98 10.83 2.41 -1.95
C GLU A 98 11.56 1.68 -0.82
N TYR A 99 10.95 0.65 -0.25
CA TYR A 99 11.56 -0.18 0.78
C TYR A 99 12.80 -0.94 0.28
N ALA A 100 12.80 -1.44 -0.95
CA ALA A 100 13.94 -2.14 -1.53
C ALA A 100 15.13 -1.21 -1.78
N LEU A 101 14.86 0.06 -2.11
CA LEU A 101 15.88 1.10 -2.29
C LEU A 101 16.32 1.74 -0.96
N ASP A 102 15.48 1.68 0.07
CA ASP A 102 15.77 2.27 1.38
C ASP A 102 16.81 1.47 2.17
N GLN A 103 17.54 2.16 3.05
CA GLN A 103 18.58 1.61 3.91
C GLN A 103 18.03 0.53 4.87
N ARG A 104 16.72 0.53 5.11
CA ARG A 104 16.02 -0.39 6.01
C ARG A 104 15.54 -1.67 5.32
N GLY A 105 15.65 -1.77 4.01
CA GLY A 105 15.19 -2.93 3.23
C GLY A 105 16.25 -3.50 2.29
N GLY A 106 15.80 -4.32 1.34
CA GLY A 106 16.65 -4.90 0.28
C GLY A 106 17.92 -5.61 0.76
N THR A 107 19.01 -5.37 0.03
CA THR A 107 20.37 -5.87 0.32
C THR A 107 20.85 -5.40 1.69
N TRP A 108 20.64 -4.14 2.04
CA TRP A 108 21.15 -3.52 3.28
C TRP A 108 20.62 -4.18 4.56
N ARG A 109 19.31 -4.47 4.59
CA ARG A 109 18.71 -5.25 5.68
C ARG A 109 19.25 -6.68 5.71
N THR A 110 19.52 -7.25 4.55
CA THR A 110 20.03 -8.62 4.45
C THR A 110 21.44 -8.72 4.98
N ILE A 111 22.34 -7.79 4.65
CA ILE A 111 23.68 -7.69 5.22
C ILE A 111 23.61 -7.59 6.75
N ARG A 112 22.66 -6.80 7.31
CA ARG A 112 22.41 -6.79 8.76
C ARG A 112 22.05 -8.15 9.34
N GLY A 113 21.34 -8.98 8.60
CA GLY A 113 21.03 -10.35 9.01
C GLY A 113 22.24 -11.29 9.01
N LEU A 114 23.40 -10.86 8.50
CA LEU A 114 24.64 -11.62 8.49
C LEU A 114 25.54 -11.31 9.69
N ASP A 115 25.21 -10.30 10.52
CA ASP A 115 26.02 -9.90 11.69
C ASP A 115 26.35 -11.12 12.59
N GLY A 116 25.38 -12.00 12.85
CA GLY A 116 25.58 -13.23 13.65
C GLY A 116 26.17 -14.43 12.89
N LEU A 117 26.36 -14.33 11.58
CA LEU A 117 27.02 -15.37 10.77
C LEU A 117 28.54 -15.20 10.79
N LEU A 118 29.03 -13.96 10.71
CA LEU A 118 30.47 -13.65 10.71
C LEU A 118 31.19 -14.29 11.91
N GLU A 119 30.66 -14.11 13.12
CA GLU A 119 31.27 -14.70 14.32
C GLU A 119 31.26 -16.24 14.31
N LYS A 120 30.21 -16.86 13.75
CA LYS A 120 30.14 -18.31 13.62
C LYS A 120 31.15 -18.85 12.61
N VAL A 121 31.32 -18.15 11.48
CA VAL A 121 32.31 -18.53 10.46
C VAL A 121 33.71 -18.34 11.02
N ARG A 122 34.01 -17.24 11.70
CA ARG A 122 35.32 -17.02 12.37
C ARG A 122 35.65 -18.12 13.37
N ALA A 123 34.68 -18.51 14.20
CA ALA A 123 34.87 -19.60 15.17
C ALA A 123 35.14 -20.95 14.50
N ALA A 124 34.56 -21.18 13.32
CA ALA A 124 34.76 -22.41 12.54
C ALA A 124 35.96 -22.37 11.59
N ALA A 125 36.46 -21.17 11.24
CA ALA A 125 37.44 -20.99 10.19
C ALA A 125 38.79 -21.64 10.50
N GLY A 126 39.29 -21.48 11.73
CA GLY A 126 40.66 -21.91 12.06
C GLY A 126 41.65 -21.44 10.99
N ASP A 127 42.46 -22.37 10.46
CA ASP A 127 43.38 -22.14 9.35
C ASP A 127 42.81 -22.58 7.97
N ALA A 128 41.51 -22.88 7.87
CA ALA A 128 40.91 -23.35 6.63
C ALA A 128 40.77 -22.20 5.61
N PRO A 129 41.49 -22.23 4.47
CA PRO A 129 41.61 -21.08 3.56
C PRO A 129 40.26 -20.64 2.97
N LEU A 130 39.38 -21.59 2.65
CA LEU A 130 38.05 -21.30 2.08
C LEU A 130 37.13 -20.59 3.09
N LEU A 131 37.26 -20.89 4.39
CA LEU A 131 36.48 -20.18 5.42
C LEU A 131 37.05 -18.80 5.72
N VAL A 132 38.37 -18.63 5.64
CA VAL A 132 39.03 -17.31 5.74
C VAL A 132 38.55 -16.40 4.61
N GLU A 133 38.44 -16.90 3.39
CA GLU A 133 37.90 -16.13 2.26
C GLU A 133 36.45 -15.67 2.52
N ILE A 134 35.60 -16.57 3.02
CA ILE A 134 34.22 -16.22 3.40
C ILE A 134 34.18 -15.12 4.48
N VAL A 135 35.09 -15.17 5.47
CA VAL A 135 35.22 -14.11 6.50
C VAL A 135 35.56 -12.77 5.84
N THR A 136 36.56 -12.74 4.96
CA THR A 136 36.96 -11.53 4.22
C THR A 136 35.80 -10.92 3.44
N GLN A 137 35.03 -11.75 2.73
CA GLN A 137 33.87 -11.26 1.96
C GLN A 137 32.74 -10.74 2.86
N LEU A 138 32.49 -11.38 4.01
CA LEU A 138 31.52 -10.89 5.00
C LEU A 138 31.94 -9.55 5.61
N GLU A 139 33.23 -9.36 5.92
CA GLU A 139 33.77 -8.08 6.38
C GLU A 139 33.63 -6.99 5.32
N GLY A 140 33.90 -7.31 4.06
CA GLY A 140 33.65 -6.41 2.93
C GLY A 140 32.19 -5.98 2.81
N LEU A 141 31.24 -6.90 2.96
CA LEU A 141 29.80 -6.58 2.97
C LEU A 141 29.43 -5.67 4.15
N HIS A 142 30.00 -5.91 5.34
CA HIS A 142 29.81 -5.03 6.50
C HIS A 142 30.41 -3.64 6.28
N ALA A 143 31.56 -3.54 5.61
CA ALA A 143 32.18 -2.28 5.22
C ALA A 143 31.28 -1.50 4.23
N SER A 144 30.71 -2.17 3.22
CA SER A 144 29.74 -1.55 2.29
C SER A 144 28.53 -0.98 3.03
N ARG A 145 27.95 -1.76 3.95
CA ARG A 145 26.82 -1.30 4.78
C ARG A 145 27.21 -0.15 5.69
N HIS A 146 28.42 -0.16 6.25
CA HIS A 146 28.94 0.93 7.06
C HIS A 146 29.09 2.21 6.22
N GLY A 147 29.65 2.10 5.02
CA GLY A 147 29.72 3.14 3.99
C GLY A 147 28.35 3.78 3.75
N HIS A 148 27.39 2.98 3.31
CA HIS A 148 26.03 3.41 3.00
C HIS A 148 25.32 4.10 4.20
N ARG A 149 25.53 3.61 5.44
CA ARG A 149 24.90 4.18 6.64
C ARG A 149 25.52 5.52 7.05
N ASN A 150 26.83 5.65 6.93
CA ASN A 150 27.55 6.78 7.49
C ASN A 150 27.88 7.87 6.46
N HIS A 151 27.62 7.63 5.16
CA HIS A 151 27.85 8.60 4.09
C HIS A 151 27.25 9.97 4.39
N GLY A 152 25.99 10.02 4.85
CA GLY A 152 25.32 11.27 5.23
C GLY A 152 26.00 12.06 6.35
N LYS A 153 26.79 11.41 7.22
CA LYS A 153 27.52 12.06 8.33
C LYS A 153 28.80 12.77 7.89
N LEU A 154 29.21 12.59 6.64
CA LEU A 154 30.38 13.22 6.05
C LEU A 154 30.04 14.60 5.47
N TYR A 155 28.75 14.91 5.35
CA TYR A 155 28.30 16.23 4.92
C TYR A 155 28.34 17.22 6.08
N GLU A 156 28.48 18.49 5.75
CA GLU A 156 28.27 19.61 6.65
C GLU A 156 27.37 20.65 5.96
N LYS A 157 26.62 21.37 6.79
CA LYS A 157 25.94 22.58 6.34
C LYS A 157 26.96 23.72 6.30
N TYR A 158 26.92 24.55 5.26
CA TYR A 158 27.87 25.64 5.11
C TYR A 158 27.19 26.93 4.67
N ILE A 159 27.84 28.05 4.96
CA ILE A 159 27.45 29.40 4.56
C ILE A 159 28.33 29.78 3.35
N PRO A 160 27.75 29.89 2.14
CA PRO A 160 28.52 30.25 0.95
C PRO A 160 29.14 31.64 1.09
N SER A 161 30.37 31.80 0.59
CA SER A 161 30.98 33.14 0.46
C SER A 161 30.37 33.87 -0.75
N PRO A 162 29.98 35.15 -0.64
CA PRO A 162 29.48 35.93 -1.77
C PRO A 162 30.52 35.99 -2.90
N GLY A 163 30.12 35.68 -4.14
CA GLY A 163 30.98 35.77 -5.31
C GLY A 163 32.07 34.69 -5.44
N ALA A 164 32.09 33.68 -4.56
CA ALA A 164 33.08 32.60 -4.62
C ALA A 164 32.56 31.37 -5.40
N ALA A 165 33.49 30.49 -5.79
CA ALA A 165 33.18 29.25 -6.50
C ALA A 165 32.16 28.36 -5.73
N LEU A 166 31.42 27.52 -6.47
CA LEU A 166 30.58 26.46 -5.89
C LEU A 166 31.39 25.67 -4.86
N LEU A 167 30.86 25.56 -3.63
CA LEU A 167 31.47 24.94 -2.44
C LEU A 167 32.44 25.81 -1.61
N ALA A 168 32.78 27.03 -2.02
CA ALA A 168 33.56 27.96 -1.20
C ALA A 168 32.70 28.63 -0.11
N GLY A 169 33.23 28.72 1.10
CA GLY A 169 32.50 29.24 2.26
C GLY A 169 32.94 28.63 3.58
N ARG A 170 32.37 29.13 4.68
CA ARG A 170 32.64 28.63 6.03
C ARG A 170 31.59 27.62 6.50
N PRO A 171 31.96 26.61 7.31
CA PRO A 171 30.98 25.70 7.90
C PRO A 171 29.98 26.46 8.77
N ALA A 172 28.74 26.00 8.77
CA ALA A 172 27.71 26.53 9.66
C ALA A 172 28.05 26.15 11.11
N PRO A 173 27.77 27.03 12.10
CA PRO A 173 27.85 26.69 13.51
C PRO A 173 26.98 25.46 13.82
N THR A 174 27.51 24.52 14.59
CA THR A 174 26.77 23.33 15.01
C THR A 174 25.79 23.67 16.11
N LEU A 175 24.60 23.07 16.05
CA LEU A 175 23.57 23.19 17.06
C LEU A 175 23.81 22.17 18.17
N PHE A 176 23.61 22.58 19.43
CA PHE A 176 23.64 21.71 20.62
C PHE A 176 24.94 20.90 20.79
N GLY A 177 26.08 21.40 20.28
CA GLY A 177 27.36 20.67 20.33
C GLY A 177 27.39 19.39 19.49
N LEU A 178 26.39 19.16 18.64
CA LEU A 178 26.30 17.95 17.83
C LEU A 178 27.33 17.96 16.69
N PRO A 179 27.79 16.78 16.22
CA PRO A 179 28.70 16.67 15.09
C PRO A 179 28.16 17.34 13.82
N LYS A 180 29.04 17.88 12.97
CA LYS A 180 28.65 18.63 11.76
C LYS A 180 27.69 17.88 10.82
N GLY A 181 27.92 16.58 10.61
CA GLY A 181 27.06 15.71 9.80
C GLY A 181 25.88 15.08 10.55
N HIS A 182 25.59 15.54 11.76
CA HIS A 182 24.37 15.12 12.44
C HIS A 182 23.15 15.67 11.69
N TRP A 183 22.09 14.85 11.56
CA TRP A 183 20.89 15.21 10.79
C TRP A 183 20.25 16.53 11.23
N ILE A 184 20.31 16.84 12.54
CA ILE A 184 19.84 18.12 13.10
C ILE A 184 20.62 19.29 12.50
N ASN A 185 21.95 19.19 12.40
CA ASN A 185 22.78 20.24 11.83
C ASN A 185 22.55 20.38 10.32
N LEU A 186 22.45 19.26 9.59
CA LEU A 186 22.17 19.27 8.16
C LEU A 186 20.80 19.90 7.83
N ARG A 187 19.82 19.74 8.72
CA ARG A 187 18.45 20.25 8.48
C ARG A 187 18.25 21.66 9.01
N PHE A 188 18.76 21.97 10.21
CA PHE A 188 18.38 23.17 10.95
C PHE A 188 19.52 24.17 11.18
N ALA A 189 20.80 23.81 10.99
CA ALA A 189 21.88 24.78 11.18
C ALA A 189 21.78 25.95 10.18
N SER A 190 22.32 27.10 10.57
CA SER A 190 22.29 28.33 9.77
C SER A 190 23.22 28.19 8.55
N GLY A 191 22.65 27.97 7.38
CA GLY A 191 23.38 27.83 6.12
C GLY A 191 22.41 27.47 5.00
N THR A 192 22.77 27.81 3.77
CA THR A 192 21.94 27.53 2.59
C THR A 192 22.51 26.42 1.72
N GLY A 193 23.80 26.09 1.88
CA GLY A 193 24.48 25.02 1.16
C GLY A 193 24.72 23.77 2.00
N THR A 194 24.77 22.62 1.34
CA THR A 194 25.25 21.35 1.91
C THR A 194 26.46 20.91 1.09
N ARG A 195 27.57 20.58 1.74
CA ARG A 195 28.79 20.09 1.08
C ARG A 195 29.43 18.97 1.88
N ILE A 196 30.33 18.23 1.25
CA ILE A 196 31.19 17.27 1.93
C ILE A 196 32.20 18.01 2.81
N GLN A 197 32.48 17.51 4.00
CA GLN A 197 33.54 18.01 4.88
C GLN A 197 34.89 17.90 4.15
N THR A 198 35.55 19.03 3.93
CA THR A 198 36.73 19.15 3.07
C THR A 198 37.90 18.27 3.51
N ASP A 199 38.05 18.07 4.82
CA ASP A 199 39.04 17.20 5.47
C ASP A 199 38.73 15.70 5.34
N ARG A 200 37.51 15.34 4.90
CA ARG A 200 37.03 13.95 4.82
C ARG A 200 36.77 13.47 3.40
N MET A 201 37.22 14.20 2.39
CA MET A 201 37.04 13.85 0.97
C MET A 201 37.64 12.46 0.60
N ALA A 202 38.72 12.04 1.25
CA ALA A 202 39.28 10.69 1.03
C ALA A 202 38.36 9.60 1.59
N GLU A 203 37.80 9.81 2.79
CA GLU A 203 36.87 8.90 3.43
C GLU A 203 35.56 8.79 2.62
N VAL A 204 35.05 9.90 2.10
CA VAL A 204 33.86 9.90 1.23
C VAL A 204 34.10 9.06 -0.02
N ARG A 205 35.20 9.30 -0.72
CA ARG A 205 35.55 8.53 -1.92
C ARG A 205 35.72 7.03 -1.63
N GLN A 206 36.20 6.68 -0.45
CA GLN A 206 36.29 5.29 -0.02
C GLN A 206 34.89 4.71 0.25
N MET A 207 34.02 5.44 0.95
CA MET A 207 32.66 4.98 1.28
C MET A 207 31.74 4.90 0.06
N GLU A 208 31.88 5.82 -0.90
CA GLU A 208 31.21 5.75 -2.20
C GLU A 208 31.65 4.51 -2.97
N ARG A 209 32.96 4.23 -3.01
CA ARG A 209 33.50 3.01 -3.62
C ARG A 209 32.98 1.75 -2.90
N ASP A 210 32.95 1.75 -1.58
CA ASP A 210 32.43 0.63 -0.78
C ASP A 210 30.93 0.40 -0.99
N GLU A 211 30.14 1.48 -1.13
CA GLU A 211 28.71 1.41 -1.43
C GLU A 211 28.47 0.88 -2.86
N GLN A 212 29.23 1.36 -3.84
CA GLN A 212 29.14 0.91 -5.23
C GLN A 212 29.56 -0.56 -5.39
N ALA A 213 30.55 -1.01 -4.61
CA ALA A 213 31.04 -2.38 -4.63
C ALA A 213 30.10 -3.40 -3.95
N VAL A 214 28.92 -3.00 -3.43
CA VAL A 214 28.03 -3.93 -2.71
C VAL A 214 27.57 -5.11 -3.59
N GLY A 215 27.30 -4.86 -4.86
CA GLY A 215 26.89 -5.90 -5.81
C GLY A 215 28.01 -6.90 -6.07
N GLU A 216 29.22 -6.41 -6.35
CA GLU A 216 30.43 -7.23 -6.55
C GLU A 216 30.76 -8.06 -5.30
N ARG A 217 30.68 -7.47 -4.11
CA ARG A 217 30.92 -8.17 -2.83
C ARG A 217 29.83 -9.21 -2.53
N ALA A 218 28.58 -8.97 -2.94
CA ALA A 218 27.51 -9.96 -2.79
C ALA A 218 27.73 -11.18 -3.69
N LEU A 219 28.20 -10.97 -4.92
CA LEU A 219 28.62 -12.03 -5.84
C LEU A 219 29.82 -12.79 -5.27
N ALA A 220 30.89 -12.09 -4.89
CA ALA A 220 32.11 -12.69 -4.35
C ALA A 220 31.86 -13.51 -3.07
N PHE A 221 31.02 -13.02 -2.15
CA PHE A 221 30.59 -13.81 -0.99
C PHE A 221 29.87 -15.09 -1.39
N ALA A 222 28.95 -15.03 -2.37
CA ALA A 222 28.22 -16.20 -2.82
C ALA A 222 29.13 -17.20 -3.55
N ASP A 223 30.08 -16.73 -4.34
CA ASP A 223 31.11 -17.55 -5.01
C ASP A 223 31.99 -18.27 -3.98
N ALA A 224 32.49 -17.56 -2.95
CA ALA A 224 33.26 -18.16 -1.87
C ALA A 224 32.47 -19.25 -1.11
N VAL A 225 31.17 -19.00 -0.85
CA VAL A 225 30.29 -20.00 -0.22
C VAL A 225 30.03 -21.18 -1.15
N LEU A 226 29.82 -20.95 -2.45
CA LEU A 226 29.65 -22.01 -3.44
C LEU A 226 30.88 -22.90 -3.51
N GLU A 227 32.06 -22.32 -3.68
CA GLU A 227 33.34 -23.04 -3.73
C GLU A 227 33.55 -23.88 -2.47
N PHE A 228 33.35 -23.26 -1.29
CA PHE A 228 33.46 -23.95 -0.02
C PHE A 228 32.50 -25.14 0.11
N LEU A 229 31.22 -24.98 -0.28
CA LEU A 229 30.25 -26.05 -0.16
C LEU A 229 30.42 -27.14 -1.23
N GLU A 230 30.87 -26.79 -2.44
CA GLU A 230 31.18 -27.75 -3.50
C GLU A 230 32.39 -28.61 -3.15
N HIS A 231 33.38 -28.03 -2.46
CA HIS A 231 34.52 -28.77 -1.92
C HIS A 231 34.08 -29.88 -0.94
N HIS A 232 33.04 -29.63 -0.13
CA HIS A 232 32.58 -30.58 0.89
C HIS A 232 31.50 -31.56 0.42
N HIS A 233 30.55 -31.10 -0.42
CA HIS A 233 29.36 -31.89 -0.79
C HIS A 233 29.38 -32.37 -2.25
N GLY A 234 30.39 -31.99 -3.03
CA GLY A 234 30.49 -32.27 -4.45
C GLY A 234 29.81 -31.20 -5.32
N PRO A 235 29.83 -31.39 -6.65
CA PRO A 235 29.38 -30.36 -7.59
C PRO A 235 27.86 -30.13 -7.51
N ALA A 236 27.45 -28.92 -7.90
CA ALA A 236 26.04 -28.62 -8.12
C ALA A 236 25.43 -29.51 -9.21
N ALA A 237 24.14 -29.81 -9.08
CA ALA A 237 23.39 -30.56 -10.10
C ALA A 237 23.35 -29.80 -11.44
N GLU A 238 23.47 -30.54 -12.54
CA GLU A 238 23.31 -30.00 -13.89
C GLU A 238 21.82 -29.78 -14.21
N GLY A 239 21.45 -28.56 -14.57
CA GLY A 239 20.10 -28.22 -15.01
C GLY A 239 19.72 -26.76 -14.81
N ALA A 240 19.04 -26.18 -15.80
CA ALA A 240 18.53 -24.82 -15.73
C ALA A 240 17.35 -24.74 -14.74
N LEU A 241 17.62 -24.24 -13.55
CA LEU A 241 16.58 -23.96 -12.56
C LEU A 241 15.81 -22.70 -12.95
N ARG A 242 14.48 -22.77 -12.82
CA ARG A 242 13.62 -21.62 -13.11
C ARG A 242 13.96 -20.45 -12.20
N PRO A 243 14.01 -19.21 -12.72
CA PRO A 243 14.23 -18.02 -11.90
C PRO A 243 13.12 -17.89 -10.85
N GLN A 244 13.52 -17.70 -9.60
CA GLN A 244 12.61 -17.55 -8.45
C GLN A 244 12.63 -16.12 -7.90
N GLY A 245 11.67 -15.79 -7.04
CA GLY A 245 11.69 -14.52 -6.31
C GLY A 245 11.66 -13.28 -7.22
N ALA A 246 12.59 -12.36 -7.00
CA ALA A 246 12.75 -11.14 -7.80
C ALA A 246 13.23 -11.42 -9.24
N ALA A 247 14.07 -12.44 -9.43
CA ALA A 247 14.69 -12.77 -10.72
C ALA A 247 13.69 -12.98 -11.86
N ARG A 248 12.49 -13.49 -11.56
CA ARG A 248 11.43 -13.72 -12.57
C ARG A 248 10.89 -12.43 -13.21
N TRP A 249 11.21 -11.27 -12.65
CA TRP A 249 10.74 -9.95 -13.10
C TRP A 249 11.81 -9.14 -13.82
N ILE A 250 13.05 -9.64 -13.91
CA ILE A 250 14.11 -9.05 -14.74
C ILE A 250 13.60 -9.00 -16.20
N GLY A 251 13.73 -7.82 -16.84
CA GLY A 251 13.23 -7.57 -18.19
C GLY A 251 11.70 -7.41 -18.29
N ARG A 252 11.00 -7.38 -17.15
CA ARG A 252 9.53 -7.21 -17.06
C ARG A 252 9.15 -6.08 -16.10
N GLU A 253 10.00 -5.06 -16.01
CA GLU A 253 9.88 -3.95 -15.06
C GLU A 253 8.53 -3.22 -15.24
N ASP A 254 8.11 -2.97 -16.48
CA ASP A 254 6.85 -2.30 -16.81
C ASP A 254 5.61 -3.12 -16.39
N LYS A 255 5.71 -4.45 -16.38
CA LYS A 255 4.64 -5.34 -15.89
C LYS A 255 4.62 -5.41 -14.36
N LEU A 256 5.77 -5.19 -13.73
CA LEU A 256 5.89 -5.19 -12.27
C LEU A 256 5.33 -3.89 -11.69
N LEU A 257 5.83 -2.76 -12.16
CA LEU A 257 5.45 -1.42 -11.73
C LEU A 257 5.27 -0.53 -12.96
N PRO A 258 4.08 -0.54 -13.58
CA PRO A 258 3.82 0.33 -14.72
C PRO A 258 4.02 1.78 -14.29
N TYR A 259 4.73 2.54 -15.12
CA TYR A 259 4.96 3.95 -14.85
C TYR A 259 3.62 4.66 -14.65
N ARG A 260 3.49 5.33 -13.50
CA ARG A 260 2.39 6.24 -13.22
C ARG A 260 2.94 7.65 -13.23
N PRO A 261 2.49 8.50 -14.15
CA PRO A 261 2.88 9.90 -14.12
C PRO A 261 2.54 10.53 -12.76
N PRO A 262 3.42 11.39 -12.23
CA PRO A 262 3.19 12.05 -10.96
C PRO A 262 2.00 13.01 -11.05
N TRP A 263 1.40 13.30 -9.90
CA TRP A 263 0.38 14.34 -9.80
C TRP A 263 0.92 15.68 -10.33
N PRO A 264 0.16 16.38 -11.18
CA PRO A 264 0.59 17.64 -11.72
C PRO A 264 0.76 18.66 -10.59
N ARG A 265 1.90 19.37 -10.58
CA ARG A 265 2.16 20.43 -9.59
C ARG A 265 1.18 21.60 -9.69
N LYS A 266 0.57 21.79 -10.87
CA LYS A 266 -0.49 22.78 -11.12
C LYS A 266 -1.63 22.08 -11.86
N LEU A 267 -2.83 22.12 -11.27
CA LEU A 267 -4.04 21.64 -11.92
C LEU A 267 -4.45 22.62 -13.01
N ARG A 268 -4.69 22.11 -14.22
CA ARG A 268 -5.36 22.89 -15.26
C ARG A 268 -6.85 23.07 -14.90
N PRO A 269 -7.54 24.11 -15.40
CA PRO A 269 -8.95 24.32 -15.12
C PRO A 269 -9.81 23.08 -15.41
N GLU A 270 -9.53 22.38 -16.51
CA GLU A 270 -10.26 21.18 -16.93
C GLU A 270 -10.09 20.02 -15.93
N GLN A 271 -8.88 19.88 -15.38
CA GLN A 271 -8.55 18.87 -14.38
C GLN A 271 -9.18 19.21 -13.02
N ALA A 272 -9.28 20.51 -12.69
CA ALA A 272 -9.96 20.98 -11.49
C ALA A 272 -11.45 20.62 -11.51
N VAL A 273 -12.13 20.75 -12.66
CA VAL A 273 -13.54 20.34 -12.79
C VAL A 273 -13.71 18.85 -12.46
N THR A 274 -12.79 17.99 -12.90
CA THR A 274 -12.86 16.55 -12.60
C THR A 274 -12.58 16.23 -11.15
N MET A 275 -11.64 16.92 -10.51
CA MET A 275 -11.43 16.83 -9.07
C MET A 275 -12.67 17.25 -8.28
N VAL A 276 -13.28 18.37 -8.64
CA VAL A 276 -14.49 18.89 -7.97
C VAL A 276 -15.66 17.93 -8.15
N GLY A 277 -15.92 17.47 -9.38
CA GLY A 277 -17.01 16.54 -9.66
C GLY A 277 -16.89 15.21 -8.93
N LEU A 278 -15.70 14.61 -8.90
CA LEU A 278 -15.45 13.36 -8.16
C LEU A 278 -15.53 13.56 -6.63
N SER A 279 -15.07 14.72 -6.14
CA SER A 279 -15.17 15.04 -4.70
C SER A 279 -16.62 15.24 -4.28
N LEU A 280 -17.43 15.91 -5.10
CA LEU A 280 -18.87 16.05 -4.89
C LEU A 280 -19.56 14.69 -4.86
N LEU A 281 -19.25 13.80 -5.81
CA LEU A 281 -19.80 12.45 -5.82
C LEU A 281 -19.39 11.65 -4.58
N GLY A 282 -18.12 11.71 -4.19
CA GLY A 282 -17.64 11.04 -2.97
C GLY A 282 -18.35 11.53 -1.71
N LEU A 283 -18.60 12.83 -1.62
CA LEU A 283 -19.35 13.42 -0.51
C LEU A 283 -20.83 13.03 -0.55
N ALA A 284 -21.44 12.98 -1.73
CA ALA A 284 -22.83 12.50 -1.92
C ALA A 284 -22.98 11.06 -1.40
N LEU A 285 -22.06 10.18 -1.79
CA LEU A 285 -22.07 8.77 -1.38
C LEU A 285 -21.80 8.61 0.12
N ALA A 286 -20.87 9.39 0.67
CA ALA A 286 -20.58 9.37 2.11
C ALA A 286 -21.71 9.93 2.97
N ALA A 287 -22.63 10.71 2.39
CA ALA A 287 -23.82 11.20 3.08
C ALA A 287 -24.94 10.14 3.17
N ILE A 288 -24.93 9.08 2.35
CA ILE A 288 -25.97 8.05 2.35
C ILE A 288 -26.08 7.34 3.71
N PRO A 289 -24.98 6.83 4.32
CA PRO A 289 -25.10 6.19 5.63
C PRO A 289 -25.58 7.17 6.71
N TRP A 290 -25.24 8.45 6.58
CA TRP A 290 -25.69 9.49 7.51
C TRP A 290 -27.19 9.75 7.40
N THR A 291 -27.73 9.89 6.18
CA THR A 291 -29.16 10.10 5.94
C THR A 291 -29.98 8.91 6.40
N VAL A 292 -29.51 7.69 6.13
CA VAL A 292 -30.11 6.45 6.65
C VAL A 292 -30.09 6.43 8.17
N ALA A 293 -28.93 6.63 8.80
CA ALA A 293 -28.80 6.53 10.25
C ALA A 293 -29.63 7.61 10.99
N TYR A 294 -29.73 8.81 10.43
CA TYR A 294 -30.53 9.89 10.98
C TYR A 294 -32.03 9.54 10.95
N LYS A 295 -32.55 9.09 9.80
CA LYS A 295 -33.97 8.76 9.63
C LYS A 295 -34.39 7.48 10.36
N SER A 296 -33.50 6.50 10.49
CA SER A 296 -33.78 5.25 11.21
C SER A 296 -33.60 5.34 12.74
N ARG A 297 -33.25 6.52 13.29
CA ARG A 297 -32.82 6.74 14.69
C ARG A 297 -31.56 5.97 15.12
N PHE A 298 -30.99 5.13 14.25
CA PHE A 298 -29.75 4.38 14.50
C PHE A 298 -28.56 5.28 14.88
N LEU A 299 -28.56 6.54 14.43
CA LEU A 299 -27.54 7.51 14.79
C LEU A 299 -27.52 7.82 16.30
N LEU A 300 -28.69 7.82 16.95
CA LEU A 300 -28.83 8.04 18.39
C LEU A 300 -28.41 6.80 19.18
N ASP A 301 -28.79 5.61 18.71
CA ASP A 301 -28.50 4.34 19.39
C ASP A 301 -27.04 3.92 19.23
N HIS A 302 -26.46 4.20 18.05
CA HIS A 302 -25.12 3.74 17.65
C HIS A 302 -24.32 4.83 16.90
N PRO A 303 -23.95 5.94 17.57
CA PRO A 303 -23.27 7.06 16.94
C PRO A 303 -21.89 6.69 16.39
N ARG A 304 -21.14 5.83 17.08
CA ARG A 304 -19.80 5.39 16.64
C ARG A 304 -19.84 4.58 15.35
N LEU A 305 -20.80 3.68 15.21
CA LEU A 305 -20.95 2.85 14.01
C LEU A 305 -21.40 3.70 12.81
N SER A 306 -22.28 4.66 13.05
CA SER A 306 -22.72 5.62 12.03
C SER A 306 -21.53 6.41 11.46
N VAL A 307 -20.71 7.01 12.33
CA VAL A 307 -19.50 7.76 11.90
C VAL A 307 -18.50 6.85 11.18
N LEU A 308 -18.28 5.62 11.68
CA LEU A 308 -17.34 4.69 11.06
C LEU A 308 -17.80 4.28 9.66
N SER A 309 -19.10 4.05 9.46
CA SER A 309 -19.66 3.70 8.15
C SER A 309 -19.48 4.83 7.12
N CYS A 310 -19.76 6.09 7.48
CA CYS A 310 -19.46 7.25 6.65
C CYS A 310 -17.95 7.35 6.34
N GLY A 311 -17.10 7.13 7.35
CA GLY A 311 -15.65 7.14 7.20
C GLY A 311 -15.14 6.09 6.21
N VAL A 312 -15.65 4.87 6.27
CA VAL A 312 -15.30 3.79 5.33
C VAL A 312 -15.71 4.16 3.91
N VAL A 313 -16.93 4.68 3.71
CA VAL A 313 -17.40 5.10 2.39
C VAL A 313 -16.57 6.27 1.85
N ALA A 314 -16.22 7.25 2.69
CA ALA A 314 -15.37 8.37 2.31
C ALA A 314 -13.96 7.90 1.89
N VAL A 315 -13.36 6.95 2.61
CA VAL A 315 -12.05 6.38 2.26
C VAL A 315 -12.11 5.61 0.94
N LEU A 316 -13.16 4.80 0.73
CA LEU A 316 -13.36 4.08 -0.53
C LEU A 316 -13.57 5.04 -1.71
N ALA A 317 -14.36 6.10 -1.52
CA ALA A 317 -14.57 7.14 -2.54
C ALA A 317 -13.27 7.88 -2.86
N ALA A 318 -12.49 8.26 -1.85
CA ALA A 318 -11.18 8.91 -2.04
C ALA A 318 -10.19 8.00 -2.78
N ALA A 319 -10.15 6.70 -2.45
CA ALA A 319 -9.30 5.73 -3.14
C ALA A 319 -9.73 5.53 -4.60
N ALA A 320 -11.04 5.43 -4.87
CA ALA A 320 -11.58 5.35 -6.22
C ALA A 320 -11.27 6.62 -7.02
N ALA A 321 -11.47 7.81 -6.44
CA ALA A 321 -11.13 9.08 -7.06
C ALA A 321 -9.63 9.16 -7.36
N TYR A 322 -8.75 8.78 -6.43
CA TYR A 322 -7.30 8.75 -6.66
C TYR A 322 -6.92 7.87 -7.87
N HIS A 323 -7.58 6.73 -8.05
CA HIS A 323 -7.34 5.85 -9.20
C HIS A 323 -7.87 6.40 -10.53
N VAL A 324 -9.06 7.02 -10.52
CA VAL A 324 -9.68 7.59 -11.72
C VAL A 324 -8.95 8.85 -12.14
N VAL A 325 -8.65 9.75 -11.20
CA VAL A 325 -7.95 11.01 -11.44
C VAL A 325 -6.58 10.77 -12.06
N GLY A 326 -5.83 9.76 -11.59
CA GLY A 326 -4.55 9.39 -12.18
C GLY A 326 -4.62 8.99 -13.67
N ARG A 327 -5.78 8.57 -14.18
CA ARG A 327 -5.99 8.31 -15.61
C ARG A 327 -6.51 9.53 -16.36
N THR A 328 -7.42 10.29 -15.75
CA THR A 328 -8.11 11.41 -16.41
C THR A 328 -7.26 12.67 -16.49
N LEU A 329 -6.29 12.86 -15.58
CA LEU A 329 -5.37 14.00 -15.61
C LEU A 329 -4.47 14.02 -16.86
N HIS A 330 -4.33 12.89 -17.57
CA HIS A 330 -3.52 12.80 -18.80
C HIS A 330 -4.33 12.95 -20.08
N LEU A 331 -5.66 13.08 -19.99
CA LEU A 331 -6.48 13.35 -21.15
C LEU A 331 -6.30 14.81 -21.58
N PRO A 332 -6.08 15.08 -22.88
CA PRO A 332 -5.97 16.45 -23.37
C PRO A 332 -7.35 17.13 -23.46
N GLY A 333 -7.40 18.41 -23.07
CA GLY A 333 -8.52 19.31 -23.33
C GLY A 333 -9.87 18.85 -22.76
N ARG A 334 -10.94 18.95 -23.56
CA ARG A 334 -12.32 18.69 -23.12
C ARG A 334 -12.57 17.25 -22.67
N ALA A 335 -11.76 16.28 -23.12
CA ALA A 335 -11.86 14.89 -22.67
C ALA A 335 -11.54 14.72 -21.17
N ALA A 336 -10.73 15.61 -20.59
CA ALA A 336 -10.43 15.59 -19.16
C ALA A 336 -11.61 16.02 -18.29
N VAL A 337 -12.58 16.76 -18.84
CA VAL A 337 -13.71 17.37 -18.12
C VAL A 337 -14.90 16.42 -17.96
N ALA A 338 -15.13 15.58 -18.97
CA ALA A 338 -16.32 14.71 -19.04
C ALA A 338 -16.52 13.84 -17.78
N PRO A 339 -15.49 13.18 -17.21
CA PRO A 339 -15.65 12.39 -16.00
C PRO A 339 -16.12 13.22 -14.80
N GLY A 340 -15.63 14.46 -14.69
CA GLY A 340 -16.05 15.41 -13.66
C GLY A 340 -17.51 15.81 -13.76
N VAL A 341 -17.95 16.16 -14.97
CA VAL A 341 -19.34 16.55 -15.22
C VAL A 341 -20.29 15.38 -14.95
N VAL A 342 -19.96 14.18 -15.45
CA VAL A 342 -20.75 12.96 -15.19
C VAL A 342 -20.82 12.69 -13.69
N ALA A 343 -19.70 12.80 -12.97
CA ALA A 343 -19.68 12.61 -11.52
C ALA A 343 -20.51 13.67 -10.78
N ALA A 344 -20.45 14.93 -11.19
CA ALA A 344 -21.26 16.00 -10.61
C ALA A 344 -22.77 15.77 -10.84
N VAL A 345 -23.17 15.37 -12.04
CA VAL A 345 -24.57 15.02 -12.35
C VAL A 345 -25.01 13.83 -11.50
N ALA A 346 -24.20 12.77 -11.42
CA ALA A 346 -24.49 11.63 -10.57
C ALA A 346 -24.60 12.04 -9.09
N ALA A 347 -23.76 12.95 -8.62
CA ALA A 347 -23.83 13.47 -7.26
C ALA A 347 -25.18 14.17 -7.00
N VAL A 348 -25.60 15.06 -7.90
CA VAL A 348 -26.92 15.73 -7.81
C VAL A 348 -28.05 14.71 -7.77
N ILE A 349 -28.01 13.68 -8.63
CA ILE A 349 -29.02 12.61 -8.62
C ILE A 349 -29.03 11.89 -7.26
N VAL A 350 -27.85 11.50 -6.73
CA VAL A 350 -27.75 10.86 -5.41
C VAL A 350 -28.35 11.75 -4.32
N TRP A 351 -28.05 13.06 -4.33
CA TRP A 351 -28.61 13.99 -3.36
C TRP A 351 -30.13 14.12 -3.42
N GLN A 352 -30.69 14.18 -4.63
CA GLN A 352 -32.14 14.31 -4.84
C GLN A 352 -32.88 13.01 -4.52
N VAL A 353 -32.28 11.85 -4.78
CA VAL A 353 -32.94 10.55 -4.65
C VAL A 353 -32.80 9.96 -3.25
N GLN A 354 -31.68 10.22 -2.54
CA GLN A 354 -31.44 9.56 -1.25
C GLN A 354 -32.50 9.89 -0.19
N GLY A 355 -32.98 11.13 -0.12
CA GLY A 355 -34.03 11.52 0.84
C GLY A 355 -35.34 10.76 0.62
N PRO A 356 -35.97 10.88 -0.57
CA PRO A 356 -37.20 10.17 -0.90
C PRO A 356 -37.10 8.65 -0.78
N VAL A 357 -35.98 8.05 -1.19
CA VAL A 357 -35.77 6.60 -1.06
C VAL A 357 -35.69 6.20 0.42
N VAL A 358 -34.93 6.94 1.23
CA VAL A 358 -34.83 6.65 2.67
C VAL A 358 -36.17 6.89 3.37
N GLU A 359 -36.93 7.92 3.02
CA GLU A 359 -38.27 8.20 3.55
C GLU A 359 -39.33 7.19 3.09
N HIS A 360 -39.11 6.51 1.97
CA HIS A 360 -39.94 5.37 1.60
C HIS A 360 -39.78 4.23 2.62
N PHE A 361 -38.55 3.92 3.04
CA PHE A 361 -38.24 2.81 3.95
C PHE A 361 -38.29 3.15 5.46
N TYR A 362 -38.02 4.41 5.82
CA TYR A 362 -37.95 4.91 7.21
C TYR A 362 -38.83 6.16 7.36
N PRO A 363 -40.16 5.99 7.48
CA PRO A 363 -41.08 7.11 7.69
C PRO A 363 -40.79 7.83 9.01
N GLY A 364 -40.83 9.16 9.00
CA GLY A 364 -40.31 9.99 10.10
C GLY A 364 -41.19 10.01 11.36
N ASP A 365 -42.48 9.70 11.21
CA ASP A 365 -43.45 9.59 12.30
C ASP A 365 -44.36 8.37 12.11
N ALA A 366 -44.83 7.79 13.23
CA ALA A 366 -45.78 6.70 13.26
C ALA A 366 -47.05 7.07 12.47
N TYR A 367 -47.48 8.34 12.56
CA TYR A 367 -48.65 8.88 11.85
C TYR A 367 -48.52 8.80 10.31
N GLU A 368 -47.36 9.13 9.73
CA GLU A 368 -47.13 9.04 8.28
C GLU A 368 -47.23 7.59 7.77
N ARG A 369 -46.78 6.63 8.58
CA ARG A 369 -46.88 5.21 8.23
C ARG A 369 -48.32 4.71 8.29
N TYR A 370 -49.06 5.14 9.31
CA TYR A 370 -50.48 4.82 9.44
C TYR A 370 -51.27 5.37 8.24
N GLN A 371 -51.00 6.61 7.80
CA GLN A 371 -51.66 7.18 6.63
C GLN A 371 -51.45 6.37 5.34
N ARG A 372 -50.22 5.91 5.04
CA ARG A 372 -49.94 5.13 3.81
C ARG A 372 -50.77 3.85 3.66
N GLN A 373 -51.16 3.20 4.77
CA GLN A 373 -51.96 1.97 4.73
C GLN A 373 -53.38 2.20 4.19
N TYR A 374 -53.93 3.41 4.35
CA TYR A 374 -55.29 3.77 3.92
C TYR A 374 -55.35 4.48 2.57
N THR A 375 -54.20 4.98 2.10
CA THR A 375 -54.09 5.68 0.81
C THR A 375 -53.75 4.73 -0.34
N ASP A 376 -52.73 3.87 -0.16
CA ASP A 376 -52.16 3.04 -1.25
C ASP A 376 -52.04 1.55 -0.87
N GLY A 377 -52.44 1.17 0.34
CA GLY A 377 -52.31 -0.19 0.87
C GLY A 377 -53.50 -1.11 0.58
N CYS A 378 -53.46 -2.33 1.11
CA CYS A 378 -54.52 -3.33 0.95
C CYS A 378 -55.88 -2.89 1.54
N LEU A 379 -55.88 -1.93 2.48
CA LEU A 379 -57.09 -1.33 3.07
C LEU A 379 -57.67 -0.17 2.25
N ALA A 380 -57.02 0.25 1.15
CA ALA A 380 -57.50 1.32 0.28
C ALA A 380 -58.76 0.92 -0.52
N ALA A 381 -59.01 -0.38 -0.69
CA ALA A 381 -60.19 -0.92 -1.37
C ALA A 381 -61.23 -1.44 -0.35
N GLY A 382 -61.89 -0.55 0.39
CA GLY A 382 -62.92 -0.97 1.35
C GLY A 382 -63.50 0.16 2.19
N PRO A 383 -64.29 -0.17 3.23
CA PRO A 383 -64.83 0.80 4.19
C PRO A 383 -63.74 1.47 5.05
N TYR A 384 -62.49 1.00 4.93
CA TYR A 384 -61.32 1.51 5.67
C TYR A 384 -60.46 2.52 4.90
N ARG A 385 -60.90 2.96 3.71
CA ARG A 385 -60.19 3.99 2.93
C ARG A 385 -60.12 5.34 3.65
N ILE A 386 -59.11 6.15 3.33
CA ILE A 386 -58.75 7.37 4.07
C ILE A 386 -59.90 8.40 4.21
N ASP A 387 -60.80 8.51 3.23
CA ASP A 387 -61.97 9.41 3.25
C ASP A 387 -63.18 8.83 3.99
N ALA A 388 -63.15 7.54 4.37
CA ALA A 388 -64.24 6.81 5.00
C ALA A 388 -63.92 6.38 6.46
N VAL A 389 -62.83 6.87 7.04
CA VAL A 389 -62.39 6.50 8.40
C VAL A 389 -62.08 7.71 9.27
N GLN A 390 -62.31 7.56 10.57
CA GLN A 390 -61.73 8.38 11.62
C GLN A 390 -60.62 7.57 12.28
N SER A 391 -59.38 8.03 12.15
CA SER A 391 -58.22 7.39 12.79
C SER A 391 -57.65 8.29 13.88
N HIS A 392 -57.20 7.67 14.97
CA HIS A 392 -56.43 8.34 16.01
C HIS A 392 -55.43 7.37 16.61
N ILE A 393 -54.35 7.93 17.16
CA ILE A 393 -53.33 7.17 17.88
C ILE A 393 -53.61 7.29 19.36
N LYS A 394 -53.74 6.16 20.05
CA LYS A 394 -53.88 6.10 21.51
C LYS A 394 -52.95 5.02 22.05
N ASP A 395 -52.09 5.39 23.00
CA ASP A 395 -51.14 4.47 23.65
C ASP A 395 -50.29 3.68 22.62
N GLU A 396 -49.77 4.37 21.60
CA GLU A 396 -49.04 3.79 20.45
C GLU A 396 -49.86 2.81 19.59
N VAL A 397 -51.16 2.66 19.83
CA VAL A 397 -52.07 1.84 19.02
C VAL A 397 -52.77 2.74 18.02
N LEU A 398 -52.75 2.36 16.75
CA LEU A 398 -53.64 3.00 15.79
C LEU A 398 -55.02 2.39 15.89
N VAL A 399 -56.00 3.25 16.17
CA VAL A 399 -57.41 2.91 16.18
C VAL A 399 -58.05 3.50 14.92
N VAL A 400 -58.59 2.65 14.07
CA VAL A 400 -59.27 3.03 12.82
C VAL A 400 -60.75 2.74 12.97
N ARG A 401 -61.57 3.78 12.95
CA ARG A 401 -63.03 3.65 13.00
C ARG A 401 -63.63 4.03 11.64
N PRO A 402 -64.21 3.08 10.90
CA PRO A 402 -64.90 3.38 9.65
C PRO A 402 -66.21 4.11 9.92
N ILE A 403 -66.58 5.04 9.04
CA ILE A 403 -67.82 5.83 9.12
C ILE A 403 -69.05 4.96 8.86
N SER A 404 -68.89 3.87 8.09
CA SER A 404 -69.93 2.88 7.78
C SER A 404 -70.46 2.13 9.00
N GLY A 405 -69.76 2.20 10.15
CA GLY A 405 -70.08 1.42 11.34
C GLY A 405 -69.48 0.01 11.33
N ASP A 406 -68.63 -0.31 10.36
CA ASP A 406 -67.84 -1.54 10.33
C ASP A 406 -66.89 -1.68 11.55
N PRO A 407 -66.36 -2.88 11.83
CA PRO A 407 -65.53 -3.12 13.01
C PRO A 407 -64.32 -2.17 13.12
N VAL A 408 -64.04 -1.71 14.34
CA VAL A 408 -62.87 -0.85 14.60
C VAL A 408 -61.59 -1.68 14.49
N LEU A 409 -60.63 -1.24 13.68
CA LEU A 409 -59.32 -1.89 13.58
C LEU A 409 -58.36 -1.33 14.64
N ARG A 410 -57.64 -2.22 15.31
CA ARG A 410 -56.61 -1.90 16.30
C ARG A 410 -55.28 -2.49 15.85
N LEU A 411 -54.43 -1.63 15.30
CA LEU A 411 -53.11 -2.00 14.81
C LEU A 411 -52.05 -1.63 15.84
N GLY A 412 -51.13 -2.57 16.08
CA GLY A 412 -50.07 -2.45 17.07
C GLY A 412 -49.12 -1.28 16.83
N PRO A 413 -48.22 -1.03 17.80
CA PRO A 413 -47.26 0.05 17.72
C PRO A 413 -46.33 -0.08 16.51
N ALA A 414 -46.01 1.06 15.90
CA ALA A 414 -44.98 1.16 14.88
C ALA A 414 -43.59 1.02 15.54
N ARG A 415 -43.16 -0.23 15.75
CA ARG A 415 -41.84 -0.56 16.32
C ARG A 415 -40.72 -0.46 15.25
N GLU A 416 -39.47 -0.38 15.73
CA GLU A 416 -38.24 -0.37 14.91
C GLU A 416 -38.21 0.68 13.79
N ALA A 417 -38.52 1.94 14.13
CA ALA A 417 -38.52 3.04 13.15
C ALA A 417 -39.36 2.77 11.88
N GLY A 418 -40.38 1.90 11.99
CA GLY A 418 -41.32 1.65 10.91
C GLY A 418 -40.97 0.51 9.95
N THR A 419 -39.98 -0.34 10.24
CA THR A 419 -39.66 -1.52 9.41
C THR A 419 -40.58 -2.70 9.70
N ASP A 420 -41.02 -2.87 10.95
CA ASP A 420 -41.82 -4.00 11.41
C ASP A 420 -43.30 -3.87 11.00
N PRO A 421 -43.95 -4.83 10.31
CA PRO A 421 -45.33 -4.68 9.87
C PRO A 421 -46.28 -4.46 11.05
N LEU A 422 -47.25 -3.57 10.89
CA LEU A 422 -48.27 -3.29 11.90
C LEU A 422 -49.10 -4.56 12.13
N ARG A 423 -49.11 -5.08 13.35
CA ARG A 423 -49.80 -6.34 13.67
C ARG A 423 -51.20 -6.09 14.21
N PRO A 424 -52.18 -6.96 13.91
CA PRO A 424 -53.49 -6.89 14.56
C PRO A 424 -53.34 -7.17 16.07
N LEU A 425 -53.90 -6.29 16.91
CA LEU A 425 -53.88 -6.45 18.37
C LEU A 425 -55.01 -7.32 18.91
N ASP A 426 -56.08 -7.48 18.15
CA ASP A 426 -57.22 -8.29 18.52
C ASP A 426 -57.68 -9.21 17.38
N ARG A 427 -58.51 -10.18 17.74
CA ARG A 427 -59.03 -11.20 16.82
C ARG A 427 -59.92 -10.56 15.75
N THR A 428 -60.69 -9.54 16.10
CA THR A 428 -61.57 -8.81 15.19
C THR A 428 -60.77 -8.16 14.07
N THR A 429 -59.71 -7.44 14.41
CA THR A 429 -58.80 -6.80 13.46
C THR A 429 -58.16 -7.84 12.56
N ARG A 430 -57.69 -8.96 13.11
CA ARG A 430 -57.13 -10.05 12.31
C ARG A 430 -58.11 -10.61 11.28
N THR A 431 -59.34 -10.91 11.70
CA THR A 431 -60.38 -11.45 10.81
C THR A 431 -60.73 -10.47 9.69
N VAL A 432 -60.80 -9.17 9.99
CA VAL A 432 -61.05 -8.15 8.97
C VAL A 432 -59.88 -8.05 8.01
N LEU A 433 -58.63 -8.01 8.49
CA LEU A 433 -57.45 -7.96 7.61
C LEU A 433 -57.42 -9.18 6.67
N GLU A 434 -57.60 -10.39 7.21
CA GLU A 434 -57.64 -11.63 6.44
C GLU A 434 -58.74 -11.62 5.36
N GLN A 435 -59.91 -11.02 5.66
CA GLN A 435 -61.02 -10.88 4.70
C GLN A 435 -60.65 -10.01 3.48
N TYR A 436 -59.81 -8.99 3.68
CA TYR A 436 -59.37 -8.08 2.62
C TYR A 436 -58.01 -8.46 2.01
N GLY A 437 -57.43 -9.62 2.38
CA GLY A 437 -56.12 -10.05 1.89
C GLY A 437 -54.95 -9.21 2.42
N CYS A 438 -55.17 -8.57 3.57
CA CYS A 438 -54.17 -7.97 4.44
C CYS A 438 -53.78 -8.96 5.56
#